data_AF-A0A1W6BWY1-F1
#
_entry.id   AF-A0A1W6BWY1-F1
#
_cell.length_a   1.000
_cell.length_b   1.000
_cell.length_c   1.000
_cell.angle_alpha   90.00
_cell.angle_beta   90.00
_cell.angle_gamma   90.00
#
_symmetry.space_group_name_H-M   'P 1'
#
loop_
_entity.id
_entity.type
_entity.pdbx_description
1 polymer ?
#
loop_
_entity_poly.entity_id
_entity_poly.type
_entity_poly.pdbx_seq_one_letter_code
_entity_poly.pdbx_strand_id
1 'polypeptide(L)'
;MFDMKILILIFAGFLGTYLTRILAYVLFKNKKPGYYFSFIQKNMPLIIIVILFFYTFYGVDFTHFPYGLNLILACIFVFLLHIKFKNMLLSVILGTVFYMLLLRTLE
;
A
#
# COMPACT_ATOMS: atom_id res chain seq x y z
N MET A 1 21.43 -3.11 21.26
CA MET A 1 21.12 -2.24 22.40
C MET A 1 20.17 -1.17 21.88
N PHE A 2 18.86 -1.28 22.15
CA PHE A 2 17.89 -0.28 21.70
C PHE A 2 18.21 1.04 22.40
N ASP A 3 18.61 2.06 21.65
CA ASP A 3 18.85 3.38 22.20
C ASP A 3 17.56 3.93 22.82
N MET A 4 17.63 4.40 24.08
CA MET A 4 16.50 5.04 24.79
C MET A 4 15.81 6.12 23.93
N LYS A 5 16.58 6.81 23.08
CA LYS A 5 16.08 7.85 22.17
C LYS A 5 15.06 7.32 21.16
N ILE A 6 15.28 6.11 20.62
CA ILE A 6 14.37 5.49 19.64
C ILE A 6 13.04 5.16 20.33
N LEU A 7 13.10 4.67 21.57
CA LEU A 7 11.91 4.32 22.35
C LEU A 7 11.06 5.55 22.67
N ILE A 8 11.69 6.67 23.03
CA ILE A 8 11.01 7.96 23.26
C ILE A 8 10.38 8.48 21.97
N LEU A 9 11.07 8.39 20.83
CA LEU A 9 10.54 8.82 19.53
C LEU A 9 9.32 8.00 19.10
N ILE A 10 9.36 6.68 19.27
CA ILE A 10 8.22 5.80 18.97
C ILE A 10 7.03 6.17 19.88
N PHE A 11 7.29 6.38 21.17
CA PHE A 11 6.24 6.72 22.12
C PHE A 11 5.62 8.10 21.85
N ALA A 12 6.44 9.09 21.50
CA ALA A 12 5.98 10.41 21.09
C ALA A 12 5.15 10.36 19.79
N GLY A 13 5.60 9.59 18.79
CA GLY A 13 4.88 9.37 17.54
C GLY A 13 3.55 8.64 17.74
N PHE A 14 3.53 7.64 18.62
CA PHE A 14 2.32 6.94 19.04
C PHE A 14 1.32 7.91 19.69
N LEU A 15 1.76 8.68 20.69
CA LEU A 15 0.92 9.67 21.36
C LEU A 15 0.36 10.68 20.38
N GLY A 16 1.20 11.28 19.53
CA GLY A 16 0.77 12.26 18.53
C GLY A 16 -0.28 11.69 17.57
N THR A 17 -0.05 10.49 17.03
CA THR A 17 -0.97 9.86 16.09
C THR A 17 -2.29 9.49 16.76
N TYR A 18 -2.23 8.95 17.98
CA TYR A 18 -3.39 8.53 18.75
C TYR A 18 -4.27 9.73 19.16
N LEU A 19 -3.64 10.80 19.67
CA LEU A 19 -4.31 12.06 20.01
C LEU A 19 -5.01 12.66 18.79
N THR A 20 -4.34 12.72 17.64
CA THR A 20 -4.92 13.30 16.41
C THR A 20 -6.14 12.50 15.93
N ARG A 21 -6.08 11.17 16.04
CA ARG A 21 -7.18 10.27 15.64
C ARG A 21 -8.39 10.39 16.58
N ILE A 22 -8.14 10.51 17.89
CA ILE A 22 -9.18 10.75 18.90
C ILE A 22 -9.81 12.13 18.72
N LEU A 23 -8.99 13.16 18.52
CA LEU A 23 -9.46 14.53 18.35
C LEU A 23 -10.40 14.64 17.15
N ALA A 24 -10.03 14.03 16.02
CA ALA A 24 -10.90 13.93 14.85
C ALA A 24 -12.21 13.21 15.22
N TYR A 25 -12.15 12.06 15.89
CA TYR A 25 -13.35 11.33 16.28
C TYR A 25 -14.29 12.14 17.20
N VAL A 26 -13.74 12.82 18.21
CA VAL A 26 -14.52 13.62 19.17
C VAL A 26 -15.16 14.84 18.49
N LEU A 27 -14.41 15.54 17.63
CA LEU A 27 -14.93 16.70 16.88
C LEU A 27 -16.03 16.31 15.89
N PHE A 28 -15.93 15.14 15.26
CA PHE A 28 -16.88 14.68 14.24
C PHE A 28 -18.01 13.77 14.78
N LYS A 29 -18.01 13.40 16.07
CA LYS A 29 -18.99 12.50 16.70
C LYS A 29 -20.45 12.94 16.55
N ASN A 30 -20.73 14.25 16.61
CA ASN A 30 -22.09 14.80 16.62
C ASN A 30 -22.55 15.37 15.27
N LYS A 31 -21.74 15.29 14.21
CA LYS A 31 -22.14 15.76 12.88
C LYS A 31 -22.53 14.57 12.02
N LYS A 32 -23.80 14.54 11.56
CA LYS A 32 -24.21 13.61 10.50
C LYS A 32 -23.25 13.84 9.32
N PRO A 33 -22.56 12.80 8.81
CA PRO A 33 -21.65 12.98 7.69
C PRO A 33 -22.49 13.49 6.51
N GLY A 34 -22.20 14.71 6.06
CA GLY A 34 -22.81 15.23 4.84
C GLY A 34 -22.56 14.26 3.68
N TYR A 35 -23.44 14.25 2.69
CA TYR A 35 -23.38 13.33 1.54
C TYR A 35 -21.96 13.24 0.93
N TYR A 36 -21.28 14.37 0.79
CA TYR A 36 -19.89 14.46 0.29
C TYR A 36 -18.86 13.74 1.18
N PHE A 37 -18.99 13.82 2.50
CA PHE A 37 -18.02 13.22 3.43
C PHE A 37 -18.14 11.68 3.46
N SER A 38 -19.37 11.17 3.37
CA SER A 38 -19.64 9.73 3.26
C SER A 38 -19.14 9.16 1.92
N PHE A 39 -19.32 9.91 0.83
CA PHE A 39 -18.78 9.55 -0.48
C PHE A 39 -17.25 9.44 -0.47
N ILE A 40 -16.57 10.43 0.10
CA ILE A 40 -15.10 10.42 0.23
C ILE A 40 -14.64 9.25 1.10
N GLN A 41 -15.26 9.01 2.26
CA GLN A 41 -14.88 7.88 3.12
C GLN A 41 -15.04 6.53 2.43
N LYS A 42 -16.13 6.33 1.69
CA LYS A 42 -16.38 5.07 0.97
C LYS A 42 -15.38 4.83 -0.17
N ASN A 43 -14.96 5.91 -0.84
CA ASN A 43 -14.06 5.82 -2.00
C ASN A 43 -12.57 5.97 -1.65
N MET A 44 -12.24 6.39 -0.43
CA MET A 44 -10.85 6.51 0.02
C MET A 44 -10.04 5.22 -0.14
N PRO A 45 -10.53 4.04 0.28
CA PRO A 45 -9.77 2.80 0.12
C PRO A 45 -9.45 2.50 -1.34
N LEU A 46 -10.42 2.73 -2.23
CA LEU A 46 -10.25 2.56 -3.67
C LEU A 46 -9.16 3.50 -4.22
N ILE A 47 -9.24 4.79 -3.86
CA ILE A 47 -8.27 5.80 -4.31
C ILE A 47 -6.85 5.44 -3.85
N ILE A 48 -6.68 5.03 -2.59
CA ILE A 48 -5.37 4.65 -2.04
C ILE A 48 -4.77 3.46 -2.80
N ILE A 49 -5.57 2.44 -3.12
CA ILE A 49 -5.10 1.26 -3.87
C ILE A 49 -4.59 1.68 -5.25
N VAL A 50 -5.31 2.57 -5.94
CA VAL A 50 -4.89 3.10 -7.24
C VAL A 50 -3.57 3.86 -7.14
N ILE A 51 -3.44 4.75 -6.16
CA ILE A 51 -2.20 5.51 -5.94
C ILE A 51 -1.03 4.58 -5.65
N LEU A 52 -1.22 3.57 -4.80
CA LEU A 52 -0.17 2.62 -4.43
C LEU A 52 0.27 1.77 -5.62
N PHE A 53 -0.67 1.37 -6.48
CA PHE A 53 -0.37 0.66 -7.73
C PHE A 53 0.56 1.50 -8.63
N PHE A 54 0.23 2.78 -8.86
CA PHE A 54 1.08 3.67 -9.67
C PHE A 54 2.42 3.99 -8.99
N TYR A 55 2.44 4.14 -7.67
CA TYR A 55 3.66 4.38 -6.91
C TYR A 55 4.68 3.24 -7.06
N THR A 56 4.20 2.01 -7.29
CA THR A 56 5.07 0.85 -7.53
C THR A 56 5.95 1.02 -8.78
N PHE A 57 5.52 1.85 -9.75
CA PHE A 57 6.31 2.17 -10.94
C PHE A 57 7.25 3.38 -10.76
N TYR A 58 7.04 4.19 -9.72
CA TYR A 58 7.77 5.46 -9.54
C TYR A 58 9.26 5.26 -9.24
N GLY A 59 9.63 4.20 -8.53
CA GLY A 59 11.01 3.89 -8.16
C GLY A 59 11.74 2.96 -9.13
N VAL A 60 11.20 2.71 -10.32
CA VAL A 60 11.79 1.77 -11.27
C VAL A 60 12.76 2.50 -12.20
N ASP A 61 14.04 2.18 -12.07
CA ASP A 61 15.08 2.68 -12.97
C ASP A 61 15.00 1.96 -14.32
N PHE A 62 14.48 2.66 -15.33
CA PHE A 62 14.37 2.16 -16.71
C PHE A 62 15.67 2.31 -17.51
N THR A 63 16.77 2.72 -16.89
CA THR A 63 18.03 3.08 -17.58
C THR A 63 19.11 2.00 -17.51
N HIS A 64 19.06 1.10 -16.52
CA HIS A 64 19.97 -0.04 -16.39
C HIS A 64 19.21 -1.37 -16.55
N PHE A 65 19.89 -2.37 -17.12
CA PHE A 65 19.39 -3.74 -17.18
C PHE A 65 19.00 -4.19 -15.75
N PRO A 66 17.76 -4.66 -15.49
CA PRO A 66 16.77 -5.25 -16.40
C PRO A 66 15.56 -4.35 -16.79
N TYR A 67 15.73 -3.04 -16.96
CA TYR A 67 14.75 -2.12 -17.61
C TYR A 67 13.31 -2.13 -17.04
N GLY A 68 13.10 -2.59 -15.80
CA GLY A 68 11.76 -2.71 -15.22
C GLY A 68 10.87 -3.80 -15.85
N LEU A 69 11.40 -4.65 -16.74
CA LEU A 69 10.66 -5.75 -17.38
C LEU A 69 10.04 -6.70 -16.35
N ASN A 70 10.74 -6.92 -15.23
CA ASN A 70 10.30 -7.77 -14.12
C ASN A 70 8.96 -7.30 -13.55
N LEU A 71 8.76 -5.98 -13.46
CA LEU A 71 7.56 -5.39 -12.88
C LEU A 71 6.34 -5.54 -13.80
N ILE A 72 6.55 -5.34 -15.11
CA ILE A 72 5.51 -5.47 -16.13
C ILE A 72 5.06 -6.93 -16.25
N LEU A 73 6.03 -7.86 -16.34
CA LEU A 73 5.75 -9.29 -16.40
C LEU A 73 5.03 -9.78 -15.13
N ALA A 74 5.47 -9.33 -13.95
CA ALA A 74 4.79 -9.66 -12.70
C ALA A 74 3.36 -9.10 -12.65
N CYS A 75 3.13 -7.84 -13.06
CA CYS A 75 1.78 -7.27 -13.12
C CYS A 75 0.84 -8.06 -14.03
N ILE A 76 1.29 -8.43 -15.23
CA ILE A 76 0.50 -9.22 -16.18
C ILE A 76 0.17 -10.59 -15.57
N PHE A 77 1.15 -11.24 -14.93
CA PHE A 77 0.95 -12.53 -14.29
C PHE A 77 -0.05 -12.47 -13.13
N VAL A 78 0.05 -11.45 -12.26
CA VAL A 78 -0.90 -11.23 -11.17
C VAL A 78 -2.30 -10.96 -11.71
N PHE A 79 -2.43 -10.16 -12.76
CA PHE A 79 -3.71 -9.86 -13.39
C PHE A 79 -4.39 -11.14 -13.95
N LEU A 80 -3.63 -11.98 -14.65
CA LEU A 80 -4.12 -13.26 -15.15
C LEU A 80 -4.53 -14.21 -14.00
N LEU A 81 -3.73 -14.26 -12.93
CA LEU A 81 -4.06 -15.04 -11.74
C LEU A 81 -5.30 -14.52 -11.02
N HIS A 82 -5.48 -13.21 -10.92
CA HIS A 82 -6.65 -12.61 -10.27
C HIS A 82 -7.95 -12.93 -11.01
N ILE A 83 -7.90 -13.01 -12.35
CA ILE A 83 -9.05 -13.40 -13.17
C ILE A 83 -9.40 -14.88 -12.97
N LYS A 84 -8.38 -15.76 -12.93
CA LYS A 84 -8.62 -17.21 -12.77
C LYS A 84 -8.94 -17.62 -11.34
N PHE A 85 -8.28 -17.02 -10.36
CA PHE A 85 -8.49 -17.28 -8.94
C PHE A 85 -9.22 -16.10 -8.34
N LYS A 86 -10.51 -16.27 -8.06
CA LYS A 86 -11.33 -15.32 -7.27
C LYS A 86 -10.88 -15.17 -5.80
N ASN A 87 -9.67 -15.63 -5.46
CA ASN A 87 -9.07 -15.62 -4.13
C ASN A 87 -7.96 -14.57 -4.07
N MET A 88 -8.23 -13.45 -3.38
CA MET A 88 -7.29 -12.33 -3.26
C MET A 88 -5.94 -12.73 -2.65
N LEU A 89 -5.94 -13.52 -1.57
CA LEU A 89 -4.72 -13.98 -0.89
C LEU A 89 -3.78 -14.77 -1.83
N LEU A 90 -4.37 -15.63 -2.66
CA LEU A 90 -3.62 -16.53 -3.52
C LEU A 90 -2.95 -15.76 -4.68
N SER A 91 -3.63 -14.76 -5.21
CA SER A 91 -3.11 -13.83 -6.22
C SER A 91 -1.92 -13.00 -5.70
N VAL A 92 -1.98 -12.51 -4.45
CA VAL A 92 -0.89 -11.73 -3.85
C VAL A 92 0.35 -12.58 -3.58
N ILE A 93 0.17 -13.78 -3.00
CA ILE A 93 1.30 -14.67 -2.67
C ILE A 93 1.99 -15.14 -3.95
N LEU A 94 1.24 -15.67 -4.92
CA LEU A 94 1.82 -16.13 -6.19
C LEU A 94 2.48 -14.99 -6.96
N GLY A 95 1.87 -13.80 -6.96
CA GLY A 95 2.45 -12.60 -7.56
C GLY A 95 3.79 -12.21 -6.97
N THR A 96 3.88 -12.24 -5.64
CA THR A 96 5.11 -11.93 -4.90
C THR A 96 6.21 -12.95 -5.19
N VAL A 97 5.88 -14.25 -5.16
CA VAL A 97 6.84 -15.32 -5.47
C VAL A 97 7.35 -15.20 -6.91
N PHE A 98 6.45 -14.95 -7.87
CA PHE A 98 6.82 -14.77 -9.27
C PHE A 98 7.71 -13.53 -9.49
N TYR A 99 7.39 -12.41 -8.84
CA TYR A 99 8.23 -11.22 -8.85
C TYR A 99 9.61 -11.47 -8.26
N MET A 100 9.71 -12.16 -7.13
CA MET A 100 11.00 -12.51 -6.50
C MET A 100 11.85 -13.44 -7.38
N LEU A 101 11.22 -14.40 -8.08
CA LEU A 101 11.91 -15.26 -9.04
C LEU A 101 12.46 -14.45 -10.20
N LEU A 102 11.64 -13.56 -10.78
CA LEU A 102 12.05 -12.67 -11.87
C LEU A 102 13.24 -11.79 -11.46
N LEU A 103 13.19 -11.19 -10.26
CA LEU A 103 14.28 -10.39 -9.71
C LEU A 103 15.59 -11.20 -9.67
N ARG A 104 15.55 -12.40 -9.10
CA ARG A 104 16.74 -13.27 -8.99
C ARG A 104 17.26 -13.78 -10.32
N THR A 105 16.42 -13.91 -11.35
CA THR A 105 16.85 -14.38 -12.68
C THR A 105 17.38 -13.28 -13.60
N LEU A 106 17.01 -12.02 -13.34
CA LEU A 106 17.29 -10.88 -14.22
C LEU A 106 18.30 -9.87 -13.63
N GLU A 107 18.76 -10.11 -12.39
CA GLU A 107 20.00 -9.54 -11.80
C GLU A 107 21.22 -10.38 -12.18
#